data_AF-A0AAJ6IHH1-F1
#
_entry.id   AF-A0AAJ6IHH1-F1
#
_cell.length_a   1.000
_cell.length_b   1.000
_cell.length_c   1.000
_cell.angle_alpha   90.00
_cell.angle_beta   90.00
_cell.angle_gamma   90.00
#
_symmetry.space_group_name_H-M   'P 1'
#
loop_
_entity.id
_entity.type
_entity.pdbx_description
1 polymer ?
#
loop_
_entity_poly.entity_id
_entity_poly.type
_entity_poly.pdbx_seq_one_letter_code
_entity_poly.pdbx_strand_id
1 'polypeptide(L)'
;MTFKLSKKSLSKLEGVDPQLVKVIKRAIEVTEVDFTITEGLRTKTTQALYVKQGKSQTMNSKHLEGLAVDLAAWVNGTINWNFDYYFSKRPLNPMPIF
;
A
#
# COMPACT_ATOMS: atom_id res chain seq x y z
N MET A 1 -14.80 13.40 -3.74
CA MET A 1 -14.25 13.65 -2.39
C MET A 1 -12.74 13.57 -2.49
N THR A 2 -11.98 14.48 -1.87
CA THR A 2 -10.51 14.44 -1.91
C THR A 2 -10.00 13.77 -0.65
N PHE A 3 -9.61 12.49 -0.74
CA PHE A 3 -8.98 11.78 0.36
C PHE A 3 -7.57 12.29 0.62
N LYS A 4 -7.06 12.09 1.83
CA LYS A 4 -5.72 12.54 2.22
C LYS A 4 -5.06 11.49 3.10
N LEU A 5 -3.77 11.25 2.84
CA LEU A 5 -2.96 10.40 3.71
C LEU A 5 -2.87 11.00 5.11
N SER A 6 -3.19 10.18 6.11
CA SER A 6 -2.98 10.55 7.51
C SER A 6 -1.50 10.72 7.84
N LYS A 7 -1.18 11.43 8.93
CA LYS A 7 0.20 11.52 9.44
C LYS A 7 0.82 10.13 9.69
N LYS A 8 0.02 9.18 10.17
CA LYS A 8 0.44 7.78 10.40
C LYS A 8 0.76 7.04 9.11
N SER A 9 0.03 7.33 8.03
CA SER A 9 0.32 6.75 6.72
C SER A 9 1.58 7.36 6.13
N LEU A 10 1.77 8.68 6.26
CA LEU A 10 2.98 9.37 5.81
C LEU A 10 4.23 8.88 6.53
N SER A 11 4.19 8.65 7.84
CA SER A 11 5.35 8.13 8.59
C SER A 11 5.75 6.71 8.14
N LYS A 12 4.82 5.91 7.63
CA LYS A 12 5.13 4.58 7.08
C LYS A 12 5.78 4.61 5.70
N LEU A 13 5.77 5.76 5.03
CA LEU A 13 6.47 5.97 3.76
C LEU A 13 7.93 6.39 3.96
N GLU A 14 8.38 6.58 5.20
CA GLU A 14 9.78 6.87 5.48
C GLU A 14 10.66 5.70 5.04
N GLY A 15 11.68 5.99 4.21
CA GLY A 15 12.58 4.99 3.65
C GLY A 15 12.01 4.15 2.49
N VAL A 16 10.78 4.42 2.05
CA VAL A 16 10.21 3.87 0.81
C VAL A 16 10.78 4.61 -0.39
N ASP A 17 10.94 3.92 -1.51
CA ASP A 17 11.43 4.49 -2.76
C ASP A 17 10.64 5.77 -3.16
N PRO A 18 11.33 6.89 -3.47
CA PRO A 18 10.67 8.17 -3.74
C PRO A 18 9.71 8.13 -4.94
N GLN A 19 9.93 7.27 -5.94
CA GLN A 19 9.02 7.11 -7.07
C GLN A 19 7.74 6.40 -6.63
N LEU A 20 7.87 5.34 -5.83
CA LEU A 20 6.71 4.66 -5.23
C LEU A 20 5.91 5.62 -4.33
N VAL A 21 6.59 6.45 -3.53
CA VAL A 21 5.92 7.49 -2.72
C VAL A 21 5.13 8.47 -3.59
N LYS A 22 5.67 8.89 -4.75
CA LYS A 22 4.93 9.75 -5.70
C LYS A 22 3.68 9.06 -6.23
N VAL A 23 3.78 7.77 -6.58
CA VAL A 23 2.62 6.98 -7.04
C VAL A 23 1.55 6.91 -5.95
N ILE A 24 1.91 6.62 -4.70
CA ILE A 24 0.95 6.56 -3.59
C ILE A 24 0.28 7.91 -3.33
N LYS A 25 1.05 9.00 -3.37
CA LYS A 25 0.51 10.37 -3.24
C LYS A 25 -0.43 10.72 -4.40
N ARG A 26 -0.17 10.25 -5.61
CA ARG A 26 -1.10 10.43 -6.73
C ARG A 26 -2.34 9.55 -6.60
N ALA A 27 -2.18 8.32 -6.13
CA ALA A 27 -3.26 7.35 -6.00
C ALA A 27 -4.36 7.83 -5.04
N ILE A 28 -4.00 8.42 -3.89
CA ILE A 28 -4.99 8.93 -2.93
C ILE A 28 -5.82 10.11 -3.48
N GLU A 29 -5.30 10.84 -4.47
CA GLU A 29 -6.02 11.94 -5.11
C GLU A 29 -7.06 11.47 -6.12
N VAL A 30 -6.83 10.32 -6.76
CA VAL A 30 -7.64 9.83 -7.89
C VAL A 30 -8.48 8.60 -7.55
N THR A 31 -8.26 7.98 -6.38
CA THR A 31 -8.99 6.81 -5.93
C THR A 31 -10.46 7.13 -5.64
N GLU A 32 -11.34 6.16 -5.92
CA GLU A 32 -12.76 6.21 -5.55
C GLU A 32 -12.99 5.76 -4.10
N VAL A 33 -12.01 5.04 -3.52
CA VAL A 33 -12.06 4.49 -2.16
C VAL A 33 -10.86 4.98 -1.37
N ASP A 34 -11.11 5.55 -0.18
CA ASP A 34 -10.03 5.96 0.73
C ASP A 34 -9.19 4.75 1.15
N PHE A 35 -7.92 4.98 1.47
CA PHE A 35 -7.04 3.93 1.95
C PHE A 35 -6.02 4.44 2.96
N THR A 36 -5.58 3.52 3.81
CA THR A 36 -4.49 3.74 4.75
C THR A 36 -3.32 2.83 4.43
N ILE A 37 -2.12 3.29 4.76
CA ILE A 37 -0.89 2.52 4.61
C ILE A 37 -0.70 1.66 5.86
N THR A 38 -0.60 0.35 5.67
CA THR A 38 -0.41 -0.62 6.77
C THR A 38 1.07 -0.88 7.01
N GLU A 39 1.87 -1.00 5.95
CA GLU A 39 3.32 -1.25 6.03
C GLU A 39 4.07 -0.61 4.86
N GLY A 40 5.28 -0.10 5.11
CA GLY A 40 6.20 0.40 4.08
C GLY A 40 7.54 -0.30 4.17
N LEU A 41 8.61 0.41 4.53
CA LEU A 41 9.93 -0.19 4.75
C LEU A 41 9.87 -1.18 5.94
N ARG A 42 10.25 -2.44 5.68
CA ARG A 42 10.30 -3.52 6.67
C ARG A 42 11.72 -3.75 7.15
N THR A 43 11.88 -4.08 8.43
CA THR A 43 13.19 -4.43 8.99
C THR A 43 13.53 -5.91 8.72
N LYS A 44 14.83 -6.23 8.66
CA LYS A 44 15.30 -7.61 8.54
C LYS A 44 14.79 -8.51 9.68
N THR A 45 14.74 -7.97 10.90
CA THR A 45 14.22 -8.69 12.08
C THR A 45 12.74 -9.03 11.94
N THR A 46 11.92 -8.08 11.48
CA THR A 46 10.49 -8.32 11.20
C THR A 46 10.31 -9.37 10.09
N GLN A 47 11.09 -9.29 9.01
CA GLN A 47 11.02 -10.28 7.93
C GLN A 47 11.41 -11.69 8.41
N ALA A 48 12.45 -11.81 9.23
CA ALA A 48 12.84 -13.09 9.83
C ALA A 48 11.74 -13.66 10.73
N LEU A 49 11.04 -12.79 11.49
CA LEU A 49 9.87 -13.20 12.27
C LEU A 49 8.74 -13.70 11.36
N TYR A 50 8.46 -13.03 10.24
CA TYR A 50 7.43 -13.45 9.29
C TYR A 50 7.76 -14.80 8.64
N VAL A 51 9.02 -15.04 8.31
CA VAL A 51 9.46 -16.36 7.81
C VAL A 51 9.28 -17.42 8.89
N LYS A 52 9.73 -17.16 10.12
CA LYS A 52 9.55 -18.09 11.25
C LYS A 52 8.09 -18.40 11.54
N GLN A 53 7.19 -17.43 11.34
CA GLN A 53 5.74 -17.58 11.52
C GLN A 53 5.02 -18.18 10.30
N GLY A 54 5.73 -18.49 9.21
CA GLY A 54 5.12 -18.99 7.97
C GLY A 54 4.31 -17.94 7.18
N LYS A 55 4.39 -16.66 7.55
CA LYS A 55 3.75 -15.54 6.83
C LYS A 55 4.53 -15.11 5.59
N SER A 56 5.81 -15.49 5.51
CA SER A 56 6.64 -15.37 4.33
C SER A 56 7.37 -16.69 4.11
N GLN A 57 7.61 -17.05 2.85
CA GLN A 57 8.40 -18.23 2.50
C GLN A 57 9.91 -17.93 2.43
N THR A 58 10.28 -16.65 2.32
CA THR A 58 11.67 -16.24 2.08
C THR A 58 12.05 -14.95 2.81
N MET A 59 13.36 -14.77 3.00
CA MET A 59 13.94 -13.51 3.47
C MET A 59 14.07 -12.46 2.36
N ASN A 60 13.88 -12.85 1.10
CA ASN A 60 13.92 -11.92 -0.03
C ASN A 60 12.57 -11.19 -0.17
N SER A 61 12.49 -9.94 0.28
CA SER A 61 11.26 -9.14 0.26
C SER A 61 11.54 -7.71 -0.19
N LYS A 62 10.73 -7.23 -1.13
CA LYS A 62 10.76 -5.84 -1.63
C LYS A 62 10.56 -4.80 -0.54
N HIS A 63 9.88 -5.14 0.55
CA HIS A 63 9.74 -4.23 1.69
C HIS A 63 11.07 -3.97 2.40
N LEU A 64 12.05 -4.87 2.32
CA LEU A 64 13.39 -4.63 2.88
C LEU A 64 14.17 -3.59 2.07
N GLU A 65 13.83 -3.43 0.80
CA GLU A 65 14.47 -2.51 -0.14
C GLU A 65 13.68 -1.20 -0.29
N GLY A 66 12.56 -1.05 0.41
CA GLY A 66 11.67 0.11 0.27
C GLY A 66 10.89 0.13 -1.05
N LEU A 67 10.83 -1.00 -1.77
CA LEU A 67 10.20 -1.14 -3.08
C LEU A 67 8.76 -1.66 -3.02
N ALA A 68 8.16 -1.72 -1.82
CA ALA A 68 6.80 -2.19 -1.61
C ALA A 68 6.11 -1.42 -0.47
N VAL A 69 4.79 -1.31 -0.58
CA VAL A 69 3.90 -0.69 0.40
C VAL A 69 2.61 -1.52 0.43
N ASP A 70 2.11 -1.81 1.64
CA ASP A 70 0.82 -2.46 1.85
C ASP A 70 -0.25 -1.39 2.13
N LEU A 71 -1.37 -1.52 1.42
CA LEU A 71 -2.54 -0.64 1.53
C LEU A 71 -3.73 -1.40 2.10
N ALA A 72 -4.58 -0.70 2.84
CA ALA A 72 -5.87 -1.22 3.28
C ALA A 72 -6.97 -0.18 3.02
N ALA A 73 -8.08 -0.61 2.43
CA ALA A 73 -9.24 0.24 2.20
C ALA A 73 -9.79 0.77 3.52
N TRP A 74 -10.11 2.06 3.54
CA TRP A 74 -10.65 2.76 4.70
C TRP A 74 -12.09 3.16 4.41
N VAL A 75 -13.05 2.51 5.06
CA VAL A 75 -14.48 2.67 4.79
C VAL A 75 -15.23 2.79 6.11
N ASN A 76 -16.11 3.79 6.22
CA ASN A 76 -16.91 4.05 7.41
C ASN A 76 -16.08 4.16 8.71
N GLY A 77 -14.90 4.79 8.61
CA GLY A 77 -14.05 5.08 9.77
C GLY A 77 -13.18 3.91 10.25
N THR A 78 -13.13 2.79 9.50
CA THR A 78 -12.29 1.64 9.85
C THR A 78 -11.70 0.96 8.62
N ILE A 79 -10.74 0.05 8.84
CA ILE A 79 -10.18 -0.79 7.79
C ILE A 79 -11.24 -1.80 7.32
N ASN A 80 -11.35 -1.96 6.01
CA ASN A 80 -12.24 -2.93 5.38
C ASN A 80 -11.46 -3.83 4.40
N TRP A 81 -11.62 -5.14 4.52
CA TRP A 81 -10.95 -6.16 3.71
C TRP A 81 -11.85 -6.76 2.62
N ASN A 82 -13.04 -6.20 2.39
CA ASN A 82 -13.87 -6.63 1.27
C ASN A 82 -13.15 -6.37 -0.05
N PHE A 83 -12.98 -7.44 -0.84
CA PHE A 83 -12.29 -7.45 -2.13
C PHE A 83 -12.83 -6.41 -3.12
N ASP A 84 -14.12 -6.07 -3.03
CA ASP A 84 -14.75 -5.06 -3.90
C ASP A 84 -14.08 -3.67 -3.82
N TYR A 85 -13.37 -3.37 -2.72
CA TYR A 85 -12.64 -2.11 -2.57
C TYR A 85 -11.23 -2.12 -3.19
N TYR A 86 -10.67 -3.30 -3.48
CA TYR A 86 -9.31 -3.46 -3.99
C TYR A 86 -9.29 -3.75 -5.48
N PHE A 87 -10.36 -4.35 -6.01
CA PHE A 87 -10.48 -4.70 -7.41
C PHE A 87 -11.47 -3.77 -8.08
N SER A 88 -11.00 -3.05 -9.10
CA SER A 88 -11.90 -2.22 -9.90
C SER A 88 -12.91 -3.12 -10.61
N LYS A 89 -14.21 -2.83 -10.45
CA LYS A 89 -15.27 -3.40 -11.30
C LYS A 89 -15.34 -2.70 -12.66
N ARG A 90 -14.46 -1.72 -12.96
CA ARG A 90 -14.39 -1.14 -14.30
C ARG A 90 -13.93 -2.21 -15.28
N PRO A 91 -14.59 -2.38 -16.44
CA PRO A 91 -13.93 -3.03 -17.56
C PRO A 91 -12.62 -2.29 -17.82
N LEU A 92 -11.54 -3.04 -18.07
CA LEU A 92 -10.23 -2.49 -18.42
C LEU A 92 -10.39 -1.65 -19.70
N ASN A 93 -10.75 -0.38 -19.58
CA ASN A 93 -10.59 0.55 -20.67
C ASN A 93 -9.08 0.72 -20.86
N PRO A 94 -8.52 0.43 -22.05
CA PRO A 94 -7.11 0.62 -22.28
C PRO A 94 -6.77 2.07 -21.98
N MET A 95 -5.81 2.28 -21.08
CA MET A 95 -5.26 3.62 -20.82
C MET A 95 -4.81 4.20 -22.17
N PRO A 96 -5.15 5.47 -22.49
CA PRO A 96 -4.67 6.09 -23.70
C PRO A 96 -3.14 6.07 -23.67
N ILE A 97 -2.58 5.45 -24.69
CA ILE A 97 -1.15 5.38 -24.95
C ILE A 97 -0.74 6.83 -25.25
N PHE A 98 0.05 7.44 -24.36
CA PHE A 98 0.80 8.65 -24.68
C PHE A 98 2.03 8.26 -25.50
#